data_AF-A0A9Q3V4T9-F1
#
_entry.id   AF-A0A9Q3V4T9-F1
#
_cell.length_a   1.000
_cell.length_b   1.000
_cell.length_c   1.000
_cell.angle_alpha   90.00
_cell.angle_beta   90.00
_cell.angle_gamma   90.00
#
_symmetry.space_group_name_H-M   'P 1'
#
loop_
_entity.id
_entity.type
_entity.pdbx_description
1 polymer ?
#
loop_
_entity_poly.entity_id
_entity_poly.type
_entity_poly.pdbx_seq_one_letter_code
_entity_poly.pdbx_strand_id
1 'polypeptide(L)'
;MKKKFKLLIVEDDPLVISTYQSNISSYNKTNDQVEITATINSDKDDAILLLRNSENSFDGAIIDLDLKQSGGSDSSGNDIVREIKENLRFPVFVISGTTHNLSKDLAEETSFFKVKERDDSEFDYLDEFIKIFNTGITQILNRQGIIEKNINDIFWKHLSGSLELWINDIQKTPENKQKSLLRYVLSHLQEYLDLTEESDFDTYHPAEIYIMPPIKNKVFTGDLVEESNTNKLYIVLTPSCDLAQSKAKEILLAEIESDSEEGLLFEKANILKKNKAKEETIKNAEKDLKSLINNSYSNKYHFLPKYNEIKPGLINFQKLKSVRNKDLNNNFSRKASINSTFTKDIIARFSHYYSRQGSPDFNLDEIYDSLLK
;
A
#
# COMPACT_ATOMS: atom_id res chain seq x y z
N MET A 1 20.25 19.07 1.28
CA MET A 1 19.18 20.10 1.34
C MET A 1 18.12 19.62 2.32
N LYS A 2 17.62 20.48 3.21
CA LYS A 2 16.50 20.14 4.09
C LYS A 2 15.23 19.97 3.25
N LYS A 3 14.38 18.97 3.57
CA LYS A 3 13.02 18.90 3.01
C LYS A 3 12.23 20.10 3.53
N LYS A 4 11.36 20.69 2.72
CA LYS A 4 10.52 21.82 3.13
C LYS A 4 9.12 21.33 3.48
N PHE A 5 8.64 21.70 4.66
CA PHE A 5 7.28 21.47 5.12
C PHE A 5 6.53 22.81 5.14
N LYS A 6 5.47 22.94 4.34
CA LYS A 6 4.67 24.17 4.26
C LYS A 6 3.47 24.09 5.20
N LEU A 7 3.47 24.86 6.28
CA LEU A 7 2.40 24.89 7.27
C LEU A 7 1.49 26.10 7.05
N LEU A 8 0.18 25.89 6.95
CA LEU A 8 -0.80 26.97 7.09
C LEU A 8 -1.16 27.14 8.57
N ILE A 9 -1.18 28.36 9.08
CA ILE A 9 -1.68 28.68 10.42
C ILE A 9 -2.78 29.71 10.25
N VAL A 10 -3.99 29.37 10.68
CA VAL A 10 -5.12 30.30 10.71
C VAL A 10 -5.48 30.59 12.16
N GLU A 11 -5.09 31.77 12.63
CA GLU A 11 -5.18 32.23 14.01
C GLU A 11 -5.21 33.77 14.00
N ASP A 12 -6.08 34.38 14.82
CA ASP A 12 -6.22 35.83 14.91
C ASP A 12 -5.51 36.42 16.14
N ASP A 13 -5.22 35.62 17.17
CA ASP A 13 -4.52 36.08 18.38
C ASP A 13 -3.00 36.24 18.14
N PRO A 14 -2.46 37.47 18.18
CA PRO A 14 -1.03 37.72 17.95
C PRO A 14 -0.10 37.01 18.94
N LEU A 15 -0.54 36.78 20.19
CA LEU A 15 0.26 36.07 21.19
C LEU A 15 0.39 34.59 20.84
N VAL A 16 -0.70 33.97 20.41
CA VAL A 16 -0.70 32.57 19.96
C VAL A 16 0.15 32.42 18.70
N ILE A 17 0.00 33.33 17.73
CA ILE A 17 0.84 33.38 16.51
C ILE A 17 2.33 33.46 16.88
N SER A 18 2.70 34.34 17.82
CA SER A 18 4.10 34.51 18.23
C SER A 18 4.68 33.24 18.88
N THR A 19 3.84 32.47 19.58
CA THR A 19 4.20 31.18 20.18
C THR A 19 4.48 30.16 19.08
N TYR A 20 3.59 30.02 18.09
CA TYR A 20 3.81 29.14 16.94
C TYR A 20 5.09 29.49 16.19
N GLN A 21 5.33 30.78 15.91
CA GLN A 21 6.54 31.24 15.23
C GLN A 21 7.82 30.92 16.03
N SER A 22 7.78 31.07 17.35
CA SER A 22 8.90 30.77 18.25
C SER A 22 9.21 29.27 18.29
N ASN A 23 8.18 28.43 18.36
CA ASN A 23 8.30 26.97 18.34
C ASN A 23 8.88 26.48 17.00
N ILE A 24 8.36 26.99 15.88
CA ILE A 24 8.85 26.66 14.53
C ILE A 24 10.31 27.11 14.35
N SER A 25 10.64 28.33 14.81
CA SER A 25 12.01 28.84 14.76
C SER A 25 12.98 27.99 15.58
N SER A 26 12.54 27.50 16.73
CA SER A 26 13.33 26.61 17.58
C SER A 26 13.53 25.25 16.93
N TYR A 27 12.46 24.65 16.40
CA TYR A 27 12.50 23.39 15.65
C TYR A 27 13.46 23.47 14.45
N ASN A 28 13.37 24.51 13.64
CA ASN A 28 14.20 24.69 12.44
C ASN A 28 15.70 24.86 12.76
N LYS A 29 16.04 25.39 13.95
CA LYS A 29 17.43 25.51 14.41
C LYS A 29 18.02 24.17 14.84
N THR A 30 17.20 23.27 15.36
CA THR A 30 17.65 21.98 15.91
C THR A 30 17.49 20.81 14.93
N ASN A 31 16.62 20.93 13.92
CA ASN A 31 16.35 19.85 12.98
C ASN A 31 17.08 20.06 11.64
N ASP A 32 17.88 19.08 11.24
CA ASP A 32 18.67 19.14 10.00
C ASP A 32 18.05 18.43 8.80
N GLN A 33 16.90 17.78 8.98
CA GLN A 33 16.22 17.01 7.94
C GLN A 33 15.06 17.78 7.31
N VAL A 34 14.25 18.47 8.12
CA VAL A 34 13.05 19.17 7.69
C VAL A 34 13.07 20.62 8.17
N GLU A 35 12.77 21.54 7.27
CA GLU A 35 12.56 22.96 7.52
C GLU A 35 11.07 23.29 7.38
N ILE A 36 10.46 23.84 8.42
CA ILE A 36 9.06 24.26 8.45
C ILE A 36 8.98 25.73 8.02
N THR A 37 8.19 25.99 6.98
CA THR A 37 7.83 27.35 6.54
C THR A 37 6.35 27.57 6.83
N ALA A 38 6.02 28.57 7.65
CA ALA A 38 4.63 28.88 7.99
C ALA A 38 4.08 30.05 7.17
N THR A 39 2.88 29.87 6.62
CA THR A 39 2.02 30.94 6.12
C THR A 39 0.96 31.21 7.18
N ILE A 40 0.91 32.43 7.70
CA ILE A 40 -0.04 32.83 8.75
C ILE A 40 -1.14 33.68 8.13
N ASN A 41 -2.38 33.40 8.50
CA ASN A 41 -3.54 34.17 8.13
C ASN A 41 -4.46 34.33 9.36
N SER A 42 -5.14 35.46 9.51
CA SER A 42 -6.05 35.74 10.62
C SER A 42 -7.51 35.86 10.19
N ASP A 43 -7.78 35.81 8.89
CA ASP A 43 -9.11 35.98 8.31
C ASP A 43 -9.59 34.71 7.60
N LYS A 44 -10.88 34.43 7.75
CA LYS A 44 -11.52 33.25 7.18
C LYS A 44 -11.49 33.25 5.66
N ASP A 45 -11.94 34.36 5.05
CA ASP A 45 -12.17 34.41 3.61
C ASP A 45 -10.81 34.41 2.88
N ASP A 46 -9.82 35.10 3.43
CA ASP A 46 -8.44 35.05 2.92
C ASP A 46 -7.82 33.65 3.07
N ALA A 47 -8.04 32.96 4.20
CA ALA A 47 -7.58 31.59 4.37
C ALA A 47 -8.22 30.63 3.34
N ILE A 48 -9.52 30.75 3.09
CA ILE A 48 -10.21 29.96 2.06
C ILE A 48 -9.66 30.28 0.66
N LEU A 49 -9.39 31.54 0.34
CA LEU A 49 -8.76 31.93 -0.93
C LEU A 49 -7.37 31.31 -1.08
N LEU A 50 -6.56 31.30 -0.01
CA LEU A 50 -5.25 30.65 -0.01
C LEU A 50 -5.34 29.15 -0.28
N LEU A 51 -6.31 28.46 0.33
CA LEU A 51 -6.56 27.02 0.17
C LEU A 51 -7.08 26.65 -1.23
N ARG A 52 -7.89 27.52 -1.83
CA ARG A 52 -8.45 27.30 -3.18
C ARG A 52 -7.48 27.62 -4.30
N ASN A 53 -6.44 28.42 -4.06
CA ASN A 53 -5.43 28.71 -5.04
C ASN A 53 -4.60 27.46 -5.39
N SER A 54 -4.55 27.08 -6.66
CA SER A 54 -3.82 25.90 -7.15
C SER A 54 -2.30 26.03 -7.06
N GLU A 55 -1.78 27.27 -7.06
CA GLU A 55 -0.34 27.54 -6.90
C GLU A 55 0.13 27.34 -5.46
N ASN A 56 -0.80 27.43 -4.50
CA ASN A 56 -0.52 27.17 -3.10
C ASN A 56 -0.64 25.67 -2.80
N SER A 57 0.36 25.16 -2.10
CA SER A 57 0.34 23.81 -1.52
C SER A 57 0.76 23.90 -0.07
N PHE A 58 0.03 23.21 0.80
CA PHE A 58 0.34 23.07 2.22
C PHE A 58 0.48 21.59 2.56
N ASP A 59 1.44 21.27 3.42
CA ASP A 59 1.69 19.93 3.96
C ASP A 59 0.96 19.71 5.29
N GLY A 60 0.44 20.76 5.91
CA GLY A 60 -0.40 20.70 7.09
C GLY A 60 -1.08 22.04 7.37
N ALA A 61 -2.09 22.04 8.25
CA ALA A 61 -2.69 23.27 8.75
C ALA A 61 -3.00 23.22 10.26
N ILE A 62 -2.80 24.35 10.94
CA ILE A 62 -3.33 24.63 12.27
C ILE A 62 -4.47 25.63 12.13
N ILE A 63 -5.64 25.30 12.67
CA ILE A 63 -6.84 26.13 12.54
C ILE A 63 -7.40 26.43 13.93
N ASP A 64 -7.52 27.71 14.26
CA ASP A 64 -8.37 28.14 15.37
C ASP A 64 -9.84 28.24 14.94
N LEU A 65 -10.75 27.98 15.88
CA LEU A 65 -12.19 28.00 15.59
C LEU A 65 -12.83 29.38 15.64
N ASP A 66 -12.30 30.29 16.46
CA ASP A 66 -12.92 31.58 16.79
C ASP A 66 -12.07 32.75 16.29
N LEU A 67 -11.97 32.88 14.97
CA LEU A 67 -11.14 33.89 14.29
C LEU A 67 -11.65 35.33 14.45
N LYS A 68 -12.82 35.51 15.05
CA LYS A 68 -13.43 36.82 15.33
C LYS A 68 -13.54 37.13 16.82
N GLN A 69 -12.94 36.32 17.69
CA GLN A 69 -13.02 36.46 19.16
C GLN A 69 -14.47 36.60 19.65
N SER A 70 -15.40 35.93 18.98
CA SER A 70 -16.84 36.04 19.21
C SER A 70 -17.36 35.02 20.24
N GLY A 71 -16.46 34.38 20.98
CA GLY A 71 -16.77 33.49 22.09
C GLY A 71 -17.55 32.26 21.65
N GLY A 72 -17.28 31.74 20.45
CA GLY A 72 -17.89 30.50 19.95
C GLY A 72 -19.16 30.64 19.11
N SER A 73 -19.62 31.87 18.87
CA SER A 73 -20.68 32.12 17.88
C SER A 73 -20.16 32.21 16.44
N ASP A 74 -18.83 32.14 16.27
CA ASP A 74 -18.16 32.21 14.99
C ASP A 74 -18.09 30.84 14.31
N SER A 75 -18.55 30.76 13.07
CA SER A 75 -18.43 29.57 12.23
C SER A 75 -17.17 29.57 11.37
N SER A 76 -16.27 30.54 11.57
CA SER A 76 -15.16 30.77 10.63
C SER A 76 -14.18 29.62 10.55
N GLY A 77 -13.67 29.10 11.67
CA GLY A 77 -12.77 27.94 11.62
C GLY A 77 -13.47 26.66 11.13
N ASN A 78 -14.77 26.51 11.38
CA ASN A 78 -15.57 25.41 10.86
C ASN A 78 -15.62 25.41 9.33
N ASP A 79 -15.80 26.57 8.70
CA ASP A 79 -15.83 26.70 7.24
C ASP A 79 -14.48 26.31 6.61
N ILE A 80 -13.36 26.69 7.26
CA ILE A 80 -12.02 26.35 6.79
C ILE A 80 -11.77 24.84 6.93
N VAL A 81 -12.10 24.24 8.08
CA VAL A 81 -11.96 22.79 8.28
C VAL A 81 -12.79 22.02 7.25
N ARG A 82 -14.01 22.50 6.94
CA ARG A 82 -14.87 21.90 5.92
C ARG A 82 -14.23 21.97 4.53
N GLU A 83 -13.72 23.13 4.13
CA GLU A 83 -13.00 23.30 2.86
C GLU A 83 -11.83 22.32 2.74
N ILE A 84 -11.04 22.15 3.80
CA ILE A 84 -9.90 21.22 3.78
C ILE A 84 -10.39 19.77 3.69
N LYS A 85 -11.35 19.35 4.52
CA LYS A 85 -11.84 17.95 4.52
C LYS A 85 -12.53 17.56 3.21
N GLU A 86 -13.18 18.50 2.52
CA GLU A 86 -13.89 18.21 1.26
C GLU A 86 -12.96 18.23 0.04
N ASN A 87 -11.95 19.12 0.00
CA ASN A 87 -11.22 19.42 -1.24
C ASN A 87 -9.71 19.17 -1.19
N LEU A 88 -9.14 18.90 -0.01
CA LEU A 88 -7.69 18.86 0.21
C LEU A 88 -7.28 17.61 1.01
N ARG A 89 -5.98 17.26 0.95
CA ARG A 89 -5.46 15.97 1.45
C ARG A 89 -4.15 16.16 2.21
N PHE A 90 -4.22 16.86 3.34
CA PHE A 90 -3.11 17.04 4.27
C PHE A 90 -3.62 17.09 5.71
N PRO A 91 -2.77 16.80 6.72
CA PRO A 91 -3.18 16.81 8.12
C PRO A 91 -3.61 18.20 8.60
N VAL A 92 -4.69 18.25 9.39
CA VAL A 92 -5.23 19.47 10.00
C VAL A 92 -5.39 19.28 11.49
N PHE A 93 -4.79 20.17 12.28
CA PHE A 93 -4.99 20.20 13.72
C PHE A 93 -5.78 21.45 14.10
N VAL A 94 -6.96 21.24 14.68
CA VAL A 94 -7.75 22.30 15.28
C VAL A 94 -7.19 22.53 16.68
N ILE A 95 -6.57 23.68 16.93
CA ILE A 95 -6.02 24.04 18.23
C ILE A 95 -6.72 25.32 18.68
N SER A 96 -7.69 25.18 19.58
CA SER A 96 -8.57 26.29 19.95
C SER A 96 -8.96 26.21 21.43
N GLY A 97 -9.25 27.36 22.06
CA GLY A 97 -9.83 27.39 23.41
C GLY A 97 -11.35 27.15 23.42
N THR A 98 -11.95 26.95 22.23
CA THR A 98 -13.38 26.74 22.07
C THR A 98 -13.68 25.49 21.25
N THR A 99 -12.91 24.41 21.46
CA THR A 99 -13.02 23.15 20.69
C THR A 99 -14.44 22.59 20.61
N HIS A 100 -15.26 22.81 21.65
CA HIS A 100 -16.67 22.41 21.71
C HIS A 100 -17.57 23.04 20.63
N ASN A 101 -17.10 24.09 19.94
CA ASN A 101 -17.80 24.74 18.83
C ASN A 101 -17.47 24.13 17.47
N LEU A 102 -16.61 23.11 17.42
CA LEU A 102 -16.44 22.32 16.21
C LEU A 102 -17.74 21.59 15.87
N SER A 103 -18.17 21.69 14.61
CA SER A 103 -19.38 21.02 14.13
C SER A 103 -19.24 19.51 14.29
N LYS A 104 -20.30 18.85 14.78
CA LYS A 104 -20.26 17.43 15.15
C LYS A 104 -19.91 16.49 13.99
N ASP A 105 -20.32 16.86 12.77
CA ASP A 105 -20.00 16.17 11.53
C ASP A 105 -18.50 16.27 11.17
N LEU A 106 -17.78 17.25 11.73
CA LEU A 106 -16.34 17.44 11.53
C LEU A 106 -15.51 16.88 12.67
N ALA A 107 -16.11 16.44 13.78
CA ALA A 107 -15.39 16.16 15.03
C ALA A 107 -14.68 14.79 15.09
N GLU A 108 -14.86 13.91 14.10
CA GLU A 108 -14.18 12.60 14.07
C GLU A 108 -12.66 12.77 13.93
N GLU A 109 -11.92 12.41 14.98
CA GLU A 109 -10.46 12.42 14.99
C GLU A 109 -9.86 11.22 14.24
N THR A 110 -8.76 11.49 13.55
CA THR A 110 -7.95 10.50 12.83
C THR A 110 -6.48 10.87 12.93
N SER A 111 -5.58 10.09 12.35
CA SER A 111 -4.17 10.50 12.21
C SER A 111 -4.01 11.80 11.42
N PHE A 112 -4.95 12.16 10.54
CA PHE A 112 -4.91 13.41 9.74
C PHE A 112 -5.74 14.54 10.33
N PHE A 113 -6.51 14.30 11.39
CA PHE A 113 -7.38 15.32 11.97
C PHE A 113 -7.43 15.18 13.48
N LYS A 114 -6.97 16.20 14.19
CA LYS A 114 -6.96 16.22 15.67
C LYS A 114 -7.53 17.53 16.16
N VAL A 115 -8.20 17.49 17.31
CA VAL A 115 -8.84 18.63 17.96
C VAL A 115 -8.26 18.74 19.37
N LYS A 116 -7.63 19.87 19.66
CA LYS A 116 -6.86 20.06 20.89
C LYS A 116 -7.17 21.42 21.51
N GLU A 117 -7.27 21.43 22.82
CA GLU A 117 -7.33 22.68 23.58
C GLU A 117 -5.98 23.39 23.49
N ARG A 118 -5.98 24.72 23.53
CA ARG A 118 -4.75 25.54 23.41
C ARG A 118 -3.72 25.25 24.53
N ASP A 119 -4.16 24.77 25.68
CA ASP A 119 -3.35 24.48 26.86
C ASP A 119 -2.96 23.00 27.00
N ASP A 120 -3.23 22.15 26.00
CA ASP A 120 -2.80 20.76 25.98
C ASP A 120 -1.27 20.63 25.84
N SER A 121 -0.57 20.67 26.96
CA SER A 121 0.89 20.58 27.03
C SER A 121 1.47 19.23 26.60
N GLU A 122 0.65 18.19 26.48
CA GLU A 122 1.11 16.87 26.02
C GLU A 122 1.12 16.76 24.49
N PHE A 123 0.48 17.70 23.78
CA PHE A 123 0.36 17.66 22.34
C PHE A 123 1.45 18.44 21.62
N ASP A 124 2.52 17.74 21.22
CA ASP A 124 3.52 18.28 20.29
C ASP A 124 3.03 18.20 18.84
N TYR A 125 2.33 19.25 18.41
CA TYR A 125 1.78 19.35 17.07
C TYR A 125 2.85 19.31 15.96
N LEU A 126 4.07 19.81 16.22
CA LEU A 126 5.14 19.81 15.22
C LEU A 126 5.65 18.39 14.98
N ASP A 127 5.94 17.65 16.05
CA ASP A 127 6.38 16.26 15.96
C ASP A 127 5.34 15.38 15.25
N GLU A 128 4.06 15.59 15.56
CA GLU A 128 2.96 14.87 14.91
C GLU A 128 2.85 15.17 13.41
N PHE A 129 2.94 16.44 12.99
CA PHE A 129 2.98 16.78 11.56
C PHE A 129 4.17 16.14 10.86
N ILE A 130 5.34 16.13 11.50
CA ILE A 130 6.58 15.65 10.89
C ILE A 130 6.59 14.13 10.78
N LYS A 131 6.06 13.40 11.76
CA LYS A 131 5.83 11.95 11.66
C LYS A 131 4.99 11.61 10.43
N ILE A 132 3.88 12.34 10.22
CA ILE A 132 3.00 12.15 9.06
C ILE A 132 3.73 12.51 7.77
N PHE A 133 4.40 13.67 7.72
CA PHE A 133 5.15 14.13 6.55
C PHE A 133 6.25 13.14 6.13
N ASN A 134 6.94 12.53 7.09
CA ASN A 134 8.01 11.57 6.83
C ASN A 134 7.51 10.24 6.25
N THR A 135 6.20 9.96 6.30
CA THR A 135 5.63 8.82 5.56
C THR A 135 5.61 9.03 4.05
N GLY A 136 5.80 10.26 3.56
CA GLY A 136 5.70 10.60 2.14
C GLY A 136 4.27 10.90 1.66
N ILE A 137 3.27 10.75 2.53
CA ILE A 137 1.86 10.76 2.13
C ILE A 137 1.39 12.11 1.57
N THR A 138 1.91 13.24 2.08
CA THR A 138 1.56 14.56 1.56
C THR A 138 2.19 14.80 0.19
N GLN A 139 3.39 14.28 -0.08
CA GLN A 139 4.02 14.35 -1.40
C GLN A 139 3.28 13.50 -2.44
N ILE A 140 2.55 12.47 -1.99
CA ILE A 140 1.77 11.59 -2.87
C ILE A 140 0.40 12.21 -3.19
N LEU A 141 -0.34 12.60 -2.14
CA LEU A 141 -1.78 12.90 -2.25
C LEU A 141 -2.17 14.38 -2.27
N ASN A 142 -1.24 15.28 -1.96
CA ASN A 142 -1.52 16.71 -2.02
C ASN A 142 -1.82 17.15 -3.48
N ARG A 143 -2.40 18.33 -3.66
CA ARG A 143 -2.81 18.88 -4.96
C ARG A 143 -1.67 18.99 -5.97
N GLN A 144 -0.43 19.11 -5.49
CA GLN A 144 0.79 19.16 -6.31
C GLN A 144 1.62 17.87 -6.18
N GLY A 145 1.01 16.79 -5.69
CA GLY A 145 1.67 15.53 -5.41
C GLY A 145 1.92 14.68 -6.66
N ILE A 146 2.62 13.56 -6.44
CA ILE A 146 3.04 12.62 -7.49
C ILE A 146 1.84 12.09 -8.28
N ILE A 147 0.72 11.77 -7.62
CA ILE A 147 -0.48 11.25 -8.28
C ILE A 147 -1.06 12.27 -9.28
N GLU A 148 -1.18 13.54 -8.88
CA GLU A 148 -1.73 14.59 -9.74
C GLU A 148 -0.83 14.84 -10.95
N LYS A 149 0.50 14.86 -10.75
CA LYS A 149 1.48 14.95 -11.83
C LYS A 149 1.35 13.78 -12.81
N ASN A 150 1.24 12.56 -12.30
CA ASN A 150 1.08 11.37 -13.13
C ASN A 150 -0.25 11.38 -13.89
N ILE A 151 -1.36 11.80 -13.27
CA ILE A 151 -2.65 11.95 -13.94
C ILE A 151 -2.55 12.95 -15.10
N ASN A 152 -1.92 14.11 -14.87
CA ASN A 152 -1.69 15.10 -15.92
C ASN A 152 -0.86 14.53 -17.08
N ASP A 153 0.21 13.80 -16.76
CA ASP A 153 1.05 13.13 -17.76
C ASP A 153 0.28 12.05 -18.53
N ILE A 154 -0.57 11.25 -17.85
CA ILE A 154 -1.43 10.26 -18.50
C ILE A 154 -2.39 10.94 -19.48
N PHE A 155 -3.00 12.06 -19.07
CA PHE A 155 -3.90 12.80 -19.93
C PHE A 155 -3.19 13.30 -21.18
N TRP A 156 -2.12 14.07 -21.02
CA TRP A 156 -1.49 14.77 -22.14
C TRP A 156 -0.57 13.88 -22.99
N LYS A 157 0.17 12.94 -22.39
CA LYS A 157 1.13 12.10 -23.13
C LYS A 157 0.49 10.86 -23.75
N HIS A 158 -0.62 10.36 -23.20
CA HIS A 158 -1.21 9.08 -23.61
C HIS A 158 -2.66 9.20 -24.09
N LEU A 159 -3.56 9.70 -23.26
CA LEU A 159 -5.00 9.76 -23.60
C LEU A 159 -5.29 10.73 -24.74
N SER A 160 -4.67 11.92 -24.73
CA SER A 160 -4.92 12.97 -25.72
C SER A 160 -4.69 12.48 -27.16
N GLY A 161 -3.64 11.68 -27.39
CA GLY A 161 -3.29 11.12 -28.70
C GLY A 161 -4.05 9.83 -29.06
N SER A 162 -4.67 9.15 -28.08
CA SER A 162 -5.35 7.86 -28.29
C SER A 162 -6.88 7.95 -28.23
N LEU A 163 -7.44 9.13 -27.94
CA LEU A 163 -8.87 9.27 -27.65
C LEU A 163 -9.79 8.88 -28.83
N GLU A 164 -9.31 9.06 -30.07
CA GLU A 164 -10.06 8.69 -31.28
C GLU A 164 -10.48 7.22 -31.31
N LEU A 165 -9.65 6.31 -30.76
CA LEU A 165 -9.99 4.88 -30.66
C LEU A 165 -11.27 4.65 -29.86
N TRP A 166 -11.48 5.47 -28.82
CA TRP A 166 -12.64 5.38 -27.94
C TRP A 166 -13.86 6.10 -28.52
N ILE A 167 -13.65 7.21 -29.22
CA ILE A 167 -14.70 7.94 -29.93
C ILE A 167 -15.29 7.03 -31.03
N ASN A 168 -14.42 6.37 -31.79
CA ASN A 168 -14.81 5.53 -32.94
C ASN A 168 -15.37 4.15 -32.54
N ASP A 169 -15.22 3.70 -31.29
CA ASP A 169 -15.79 2.43 -30.80
C ASP A 169 -17.33 2.53 -30.70
N ILE A 170 -18.05 2.15 -31.75
CA ILE A 170 -19.53 2.14 -31.74
C ILE A 170 -20.14 0.89 -31.08
N GLN A 171 -19.32 -0.10 -30.69
CA GLN A 171 -19.81 -1.37 -30.13
C GLN A 171 -20.10 -1.27 -28.63
N LYS A 172 -19.39 -0.41 -27.91
CA LYS A 172 -19.58 -0.22 -26.46
C LYS A 172 -20.49 0.96 -26.16
N THR A 173 -21.36 0.80 -25.16
CA THR A 173 -22.12 1.93 -24.59
C THR A 173 -21.18 2.94 -23.92
N PRO A 174 -21.59 4.22 -23.78
CA PRO A 174 -20.81 5.24 -23.09
C PRO A 174 -20.33 4.81 -21.69
N GLU A 175 -21.17 4.14 -20.91
CA GLU A 175 -20.85 3.67 -19.55
C GLU A 175 -19.76 2.59 -19.58
N ASN A 176 -19.81 1.68 -20.56
CA ASN A 176 -18.80 0.65 -20.72
C ASN A 176 -17.46 1.21 -21.21
N LYS A 177 -17.49 2.26 -22.04
CA LYS A 177 -16.29 3.02 -22.40
C LYS A 177 -15.68 3.69 -21.18
N GLN A 178 -16.48 4.41 -20.39
CA GLN A 178 -16.01 5.06 -19.16
C GLN A 178 -15.36 4.07 -18.20
N LYS A 179 -16.00 2.91 -17.95
CA LYS A 179 -15.40 1.84 -17.13
C LYS A 179 -14.06 1.35 -17.68
N SER A 180 -13.91 1.29 -18.99
CA SER A 180 -12.68 0.85 -19.65
C SER A 180 -11.59 1.90 -19.59
N LEU A 181 -11.94 3.18 -19.80
CA LEU A 181 -11.04 4.32 -19.63
C LEU A 181 -10.55 4.44 -18.19
N LEU A 182 -11.40 4.21 -17.19
CA LEU A 182 -10.97 4.18 -15.78
C LEU A 182 -9.89 3.14 -15.53
N ARG A 183 -10.06 1.91 -16.04
CA ARG A 183 -9.02 0.88 -15.95
C ARG A 183 -7.76 1.25 -16.73
N TYR A 184 -7.92 1.86 -17.90
CA TYR A 184 -6.80 2.31 -18.73
C TYR A 184 -5.94 3.36 -17.99
N VAL A 185 -6.57 4.37 -17.37
CA VAL A 185 -5.88 5.37 -16.54
C VAL A 185 -5.18 4.71 -15.36
N LEU A 186 -5.88 3.84 -14.63
CA LEU A 186 -5.28 3.11 -13.50
C LEU A 186 -4.04 2.31 -13.93
N SER A 187 -4.10 1.61 -15.07
CA SER A 187 -2.97 0.84 -15.58
C SER A 187 -1.76 1.72 -15.93
N HIS A 188 -1.96 2.91 -16.52
CA HIS A 188 -0.84 3.82 -16.77
C HIS A 188 -0.29 4.42 -15.48
N LEU A 189 -1.16 4.74 -14.53
CA LEU A 189 -0.73 5.23 -13.22
C LEU A 189 0.12 4.19 -12.51
N GLN A 190 -0.29 2.92 -12.55
CA GLN A 190 0.49 1.82 -11.98
C GLN A 190 1.86 1.69 -12.67
N GLU A 191 1.92 1.76 -14.00
CA GLU A 191 3.19 1.74 -14.74
C GLU A 191 4.14 2.88 -14.32
N TYR A 192 3.62 4.10 -14.14
CA TYR A 192 4.43 5.22 -13.63
C TYR A 192 4.94 5.01 -12.20
N LEU A 193 4.22 4.25 -11.38
CA LEU A 193 4.57 3.98 -9.99
C LEU A 193 5.50 2.77 -9.81
N ASP A 194 5.51 1.84 -10.77
CA ASP A 194 6.42 0.68 -10.77
C ASP A 194 7.86 1.08 -11.15
N LEU A 195 8.07 2.29 -11.68
CA LEU A 195 9.37 2.81 -12.09
C LEU A 195 10.04 3.64 -10.98
N THR A 196 11.33 3.39 -10.79
CA THR A 196 12.25 4.24 -10.00
C THR A 196 12.57 5.54 -10.75
N GLU A 197 13.21 6.50 -10.07
CA GLU A 197 13.69 7.74 -10.70
C GLU A 197 14.68 7.48 -11.87
N GLU A 198 15.39 6.35 -11.84
CA GLU A 198 16.33 5.91 -12.90
C GLU A 198 15.65 5.04 -13.97
N SER A 199 14.32 4.88 -13.91
CA SER A 199 13.53 4.02 -14.80
C SER A 199 13.80 2.52 -14.69
N ASP A 200 14.42 2.06 -13.60
CA ASP A 200 14.44 0.65 -13.19
C ASP A 200 13.16 0.29 -12.41
N PHE A 201 12.86 -1.00 -12.21
CA PHE A 201 11.72 -1.44 -11.40
C PHE A 201 12.03 -1.31 -9.90
N ASP A 202 11.09 -0.74 -9.14
CA ASP A 202 11.23 -0.68 -7.68
C ASP A 202 10.98 -2.05 -7.03
N THR A 203 11.51 -2.24 -5.82
CA THR A 203 11.24 -3.41 -5.01
C THR A 203 9.90 -3.29 -4.31
N TYR A 204 9.03 -4.28 -4.47
CA TYR A 204 7.73 -4.30 -3.80
C TYR A 204 7.85 -4.52 -2.29
N HIS A 205 7.12 -3.71 -1.51
CA HIS A 205 6.90 -3.99 -0.11
C HIS A 205 6.03 -5.26 0.03
N PRO A 206 6.31 -6.16 0.99
CA PRO A 206 5.56 -7.42 1.15
C PRO A 206 4.03 -7.28 1.26
N ALA A 207 3.56 -6.14 1.78
CA ALA A 207 2.13 -5.82 1.88
C ALA A 207 1.43 -5.75 0.51
N GLU A 208 2.14 -5.37 -0.55
CA GLU A 208 1.57 -5.14 -1.88
C GLU A 208 1.12 -6.44 -2.56
N ILE A 209 1.56 -7.59 -2.06
CA ILE A 209 1.18 -8.92 -2.57
C ILE A 209 -0.31 -9.20 -2.32
N TYR A 210 -0.89 -8.68 -1.22
CA TYR A 210 -2.20 -9.10 -0.73
C TYR A 210 -3.28 -8.03 -0.91
N ILE A 211 -4.47 -8.46 -1.31
CA ILE A 211 -5.71 -7.69 -1.26
C ILE A 211 -6.58 -8.29 -0.17
N MET A 212 -6.73 -7.55 0.95
CA MET A 212 -7.44 -8.00 2.14
C MET A 212 -8.24 -6.84 2.79
N PRO A 213 -9.56 -7.01 3.04
CA PRO A 213 -10.36 -8.18 2.69
C PRO A 213 -10.50 -8.36 1.16
N PRO A 214 -10.77 -9.58 0.67
CA PRO A 214 -10.96 -9.81 -0.75
C PRO A 214 -12.12 -9.00 -1.34
N ILE A 215 -11.89 -8.29 -2.44
CA ILE A 215 -12.92 -7.46 -3.09
C ILE A 215 -13.89 -8.30 -3.94
N LYS A 216 -13.39 -9.37 -4.59
CA LYS A 216 -14.21 -10.18 -5.51
C LYS A 216 -15.27 -10.95 -4.72
N ASN A 217 -16.46 -11.13 -5.25
CA ASN A 217 -17.54 -11.89 -4.59
C ASN A 217 -17.46 -13.41 -4.76
N LYS A 218 -16.53 -13.89 -5.59
CA LYS A 218 -16.31 -15.30 -5.90
C LYS A 218 -14.82 -15.61 -5.78
N VAL A 219 -14.52 -16.90 -5.70
CA VAL A 219 -13.15 -17.41 -5.69
C VAL A 219 -12.59 -17.43 -7.12
N PHE A 220 -11.35 -16.94 -7.26
CA PHE A 220 -10.57 -16.86 -8.48
C PHE A 220 -9.14 -17.39 -8.25
N THR A 221 -8.39 -17.54 -9.33
CA THR A 221 -6.95 -17.86 -9.26
C THR A 221 -6.21 -16.87 -8.38
N GLY A 222 -5.27 -17.37 -7.57
CA GLY A 222 -4.47 -16.56 -6.65
C GLY A 222 -5.18 -16.23 -5.33
N ASP A 223 -6.44 -16.65 -5.15
CA ASP A 223 -7.12 -16.47 -3.87
C ASP A 223 -6.57 -17.41 -2.79
N LEU A 224 -6.49 -16.89 -1.57
CA LEU A 224 -6.10 -17.65 -0.39
C LEU A 224 -7.34 -18.11 0.37
N VAL A 225 -7.44 -19.42 0.58
CA VAL A 225 -8.56 -20.07 1.24
C VAL A 225 -8.06 -20.92 2.41
N GLU A 226 -8.69 -20.77 3.56
CA GLU A 226 -8.39 -21.53 4.77
C GLU A 226 -9.45 -22.61 4.96
N GLU A 227 -9.01 -23.85 5.17
CA GLU A 227 -9.91 -24.97 5.43
C GLU A 227 -10.43 -24.94 6.88
N SER A 228 -11.75 -24.98 7.05
CA SER A 228 -12.41 -24.84 8.35
C SER A 228 -12.02 -25.92 9.38
N ASN A 229 -11.72 -27.14 8.93
CA ASN A 229 -11.46 -28.27 9.83
C ASN A 229 -10.00 -28.37 10.29
N THR A 230 -9.06 -27.89 9.46
CA THR A 230 -7.62 -28.07 9.69
C THR A 230 -6.91 -26.75 9.93
N ASN A 231 -7.57 -25.61 9.65
CA ASN A 231 -6.98 -24.27 9.58
C ASN A 231 -5.78 -24.18 8.64
N LYS A 232 -5.65 -25.13 7.70
CA LYS A 232 -4.60 -25.08 6.69
C LYS A 232 -4.95 -24.07 5.63
N LEU A 233 -3.96 -23.28 5.24
CA LEU A 233 -4.09 -22.27 4.19
C LEU A 233 -3.72 -22.88 2.83
N TYR A 234 -4.47 -22.52 1.81
CA TYR A 234 -4.28 -22.96 0.45
C TYR A 234 -4.34 -21.79 -0.52
N ILE A 235 -3.68 -21.92 -1.67
CA ILE A 235 -3.85 -21.03 -2.82
C ILE A 235 -4.62 -21.71 -3.94
N VAL A 236 -5.50 -20.98 -4.59
CA VAL A 236 -6.28 -21.44 -5.74
C VAL A 236 -5.44 -21.34 -7.03
N LEU A 237 -5.23 -22.46 -7.70
CA LEU A 237 -4.44 -22.56 -8.93
C LEU A 237 -5.31 -22.69 -10.20
N THR A 238 -6.60 -23.03 -10.07
CA THR A 238 -7.50 -23.15 -11.23
C THR A 238 -7.58 -21.83 -12.00
N PRO A 239 -7.46 -21.83 -13.34
CA PRO A 239 -7.55 -20.64 -14.17
C PRO A 239 -8.85 -19.83 -13.98
N SER A 240 -8.73 -18.50 -13.98
CA SER A 240 -9.84 -17.60 -13.67
C SER A 240 -10.94 -17.64 -14.74
N CYS A 241 -10.62 -17.97 -15.99
CA CYS A 241 -11.61 -18.14 -17.06
C CYS A 241 -12.58 -19.31 -16.79
N ASP A 242 -12.07 -20.43 -16.27
CA ASP A 242 -12.87 -21.61 -15.95
C ASP A 242 -13.77 -21.37 -14.73
N LEU A 243 -13.28 -20.60 -13.75
CA LEU A 243 -14.03 -20.19 -12.56
C LEU A 243 -15.11 -19.16 -12.90
N ALA A 244 -14.80 -18.16 -13.73
CA ALA A 244 -15.73 -17.10 -14.13
C ALA A 244 -16.95 -17.64 -14.88
N GLN A 245 -16.74 -18.67 -15.71
CA GLN A 245 -17.80 -19.29 -16.52
C GLN A 245 -18.55 -20.40 -15.76
N SER A 246 -18.24 -20.62 -14.47
CA SER A 246 -18.75 -21.74 -13.66
C SER A 246 -18.57 -23.11 -14.33
N LYS A 247 -17.55 -23.25 -15.20
CA LYS A 247 -17.26 -24.49 -15.93
C LYS A 247 -16.42 -25.45 -15.11
N ALA A 248 -15.61 -24.94 -14.20
CA ALA A 248 -14.81 -25.74 -13.28
C ALA A 248 -15.72 -26.46 -12.27
N LYS A 249 -15.84 -27.79 -12.43
CA LYS A 249 -16.48 -28.68 -11.43
C LYS A 249 -15.57 -28.88 -10.21
N GLU A 250 -14.27 -28.90 -10.46
CA GLU A 250 -13.20 -29.13 -9.50
C GLU A 250 -12.27 -27.91 -9.48
N ILE A 251 -11.82 -27.54 -8.28
CA ILE A 251 -10.90 -26.43 -8.02
C ILE A 251 -9.61 -27.03 -7.47
N LEU A 252 -8.50 -26.72 -8.13
CA LEU A 252 -7.16 -27.13 -7.74
C LEU A 252 -6.60 -26.14 -6.73
N LEU A 253 -6.18 -26.66 -5.59
CA LEU A 253 -5.56 -25.95 -4.50
C LEU A 253 -4.13 -26.47 -4.28
N ALA A 254 -3.22 -25.60 -3.83
CA ALA A 254 -1.92 -26.01 -3.27
C ALA A 254 -1.79 -25.54 -1.82
N GLU A 255 -1.32 -26.43 -0.94
CA GLU A 255 -1.11 -26.12 0.49
C GLU A 255 0.01 -25.10 0.67
N ILE A 256 -0.19 -24.18 1.61
CA ILE A 256 0.82 -23.23 2.07
C ILE A 256 1.35 -23.72 3.42
N GLU A 257 2.61 -24.12 3.42
CA GLU A 257 3.33 -24.56 4.62
C GLU A 257 3.82 -23.33 5.39
N SER A 258 3.13 -22.99 6.48
CA SER A 258 3.54 -21.87 7.35
C SER A 258 4.86 -22.14 8.05
N ASP A 259 5.56 -21.09 8.46
CA ASP A 259 6.80 -21.18 9.25
C ASP A 259 6.58 -21.54 10.73
N SER A 260 5.37 -21.88 11.17
CA SER A 260 5.05 -21.84 12.61
C SER A 260 5.30 -23.12 13.40
N GLU A 261 5.27 -24.30 12.78
CA GLU A 261 5.38 -25.57 13.53
C GLU A 261 6.20 -26.64 12.82
N GLU A 262 6.10 -26.73 11.49
CA GLU A 262 6.75 -27.76 10.68
C GLU A 262 7.10 -27.25 9.28
N GLY A 263 7.92 -28.02 8.57
CA GLY A 263 8.26 -27.75 7.17
C GLY A 263 9.58 -27.00 6.98
N LEU A 264 9.99 -26.91 5.72
CA LEU A 264 11.33 -26.49 5.32
C LEU A 264 11.66 -25.06 5.80
N LEU A 265 10.71 -24.13 5.71
CA LEU A 265 10.93 -22.74 6.13
C LEU A 265 11.16 -22.65 7.64
N PHE A 266 10.34 -23.34 8.43
CA PHE A 266 10.50 -23.42 9.88
C PHE A 266 11.83 -24.05 10.27
N GLU A 267 12.19 -25.20 9.67
CA GLU A 267 13.44 -25.90 9.95
C GLU A 267 14.66 -24.99 9.77
N LYS A 268 14.76 -24.32 8.61
CA LYS A 268 15.89 -23.42 8.31
C LYS A 268 15.89 -22.20 9.22
N ALA A 269 14.74 -21.57 9.47
CA ALA A 269 14.65 -20.44 10.39
C ALA A 269 15.01 -20.81 11.83
N ASN A 270 14.62 -22.01 12.29
CA ASN A 270 14.86 -22.47 13.66
C ASN A 270 16.35 -22.78 13.92
N ILE A 271 17.08 -23.28 12.92
CA ILE A 271 18.55 -23.46 12.99
C ILE A 271 19.23 -22.12 13.30
N LEU A 272 18.84 -21.06 12.58
CA LEU A 272 19.39 -19.71 12.76
C LEU A 272 18.99 -19.11 14.10
N LYS A 273 17.71 -19.20 14.49
CA LYS A 273 17.20 -18.67 15.77
C LYS A 273 17.87 -19.32 16.98
N LYS A 274 18.08 -20.64 16.95
CA LYS A 274 18.72 -21.36 18.06
C LYS A 274 20.21 -21.06 18.17
N ASN A 275 20.88 -20.78 17.04
CA ASN A 275 22.31 -20.45 16.96
C ASN A 275 23.23 -21.42 17.74
N LYS A 276 22.88 -22.71 17.78
CA LYS A 276 23.61 -23.77 18.51
C LYS A 276 24.26 -24.80 17.57
N ALA A 277 24.05 -24.67 16.26
CA ALA A 277 24.61 -25.56 15.26
C ALA A 277 26.06 -25.16 14.91
N LYS A 278 26.76 -26.04 14.19
CA LYS A 278 28.08 -25.71 13.65
C LYS A 278 27.98 -24.52 12.67
N GLU A 279 29.05 -23.72 12.59
CA GLU A 279 29.08 -22.51 11.75
C GLU A 279 28.70 -22.78 10.29
N GLU A 280 29.19 -23.89 9.72
CA GLU A 280 28.85 -24.31 8.37
C GLU A 280 27.35 -24.60 8.18
N THR A 281 26.72 -25.22 9.19
CA THR A 281 25.27 -25.48 9.17
C THR A 281 24.46 -24.18 9.22
N ILE A 282 24.91 -23.20 10.00
CA ILE A 282 24.28 -21.87 10.08
C ILE A 282 24.39 -21.16 8.73
N LYS A 283 25.58 -21.11 8.12
CA LYS A 283 25.81 -20.51 6.80
C LYS A 283 24.95 -21.17 5.71
N ASN A 284 24.85 -22.50 5.72
CA ASN A 284 24.00 -23.22 4.78
C ASN A 284 22.51 -22.92 5.00
N ALA A 285 22.05 -22.86 6.26
CA ALA A 285 20.66 -22.50 6.57
C ALA A 285 20.31 -21.07 6.15
N GLU A 286 21.25 -20.12 6.30
CA GLU A 286 21.07 -18.74 5.85
C GLU A 286 20.98 -18.66 4.31
N LYS A 287 21.87 -19.36 3.61
CA LYS A 287 21.83 -19.47 2.14
C LYS A 287 20.51 -20.06 1.65
N ASP A 288 20.08 -21.16 2.26
CA ASP A 288 18.83 -21.83 1.91
C ASP A 288 17.63 -20.90 2.15
N LEU A 289 17.59 -20.19 3.29
CA LEU A 289 16.51 -19.27 3.60
C LEU A 289 16.43 -18.11 2.59
N LYS A 290 17.57 -17.50 2.24
CA LYS A 290 17.63 -16.47 1.19
C LYS A 290 17.16 -17.01 -0.15
N SER A 291 17.53 -18.23 -0.50
CA SER A 291 17.08 -18.86 -1.74
C SER A 291 15.60 -19.24 -1.74
N LEU A 292 15.01 -19.56 -0.58
CA LEU A 292 13.56 -19.77 -0.44
C LEU A 292 12.81 -18.46 -0.64
N ILE A 293 13.23 -17.38 0.02
CA ILE A 293 12.62 -16.05 -0.09
C ILE A 293 12.71 -15.52 -1.53
N ASN A 294 13.87 -15.69 -2.17
CA ASN A 294 14.10 -15.29 -3.57
C ASN A 294 13.57 -16.33 -4.57
N ASN A 295 12.81 -17.33 -4.12
CA ASN A 295 12.19 -18.31 -4.99
C ASN A 295 13.20 -19.02 -5.94
N SER A 296 14.43 -19.27 -5.49
CA SER A 296 15.51 -19.93 -6.25
C SER A 296 15.92 -21.29 -5.67
N TYR A 297 15.42 -21.67 -4.49
CA TYR A 297 15.76 -22.94 -3.84
C TYR A 297 15.30 -24.16 -4.66
N SER A 298 14.04 -24.17 -5.09
CA SER A 298 13.46 -25.26 -5.88
C SER A 298 12.16 -24.79 -6.54
N ASN A 299 11.91 -25.23 -7.77
CA ASN A 299 10.66 -24.92 -8.49
C ASN A 299 9.42 -25.50 -7.82
N LYS A 300 9.59 -26.45 -6.89
CA LYS A 300 8.50 -27.00 -6.04
C LYS A 300 7.85 -25.95 -5.14
N TYR A 301 8.62 -24.93 -4.74
CA TYR A 301 8.21 -23.97 -3.72
C TYR A 301 8.07 -22.56 -4.28
N HIS A 302 7.12 -21.82 -3.70
CA HIS A 302 7.00 -20.38 -3.86
C HIS A 302 6.75 -19.73 -2.49
N PHE A 303 7.55 -18.74 -2.12
CA PHE A 303 7.48 -18.05 -0.86
C PHE A 303 6.39 -16.98 -0.84
N LEU A 304 5.66 -16.92 0.27
CA LEU A 304 4.68 -15.90 0.60
C LEU A 304 5.11 -15.20 1.90
N PRO A 305 5.23 -13.87 1.92
CA PRO A 305 5.65 -13.15 3.11
C PRO A 305 4.51 -13.03 4.15
N LYS A 306 4.86 -12.50 5.31
CA LYS A 306 3.89 -12.18 6.36
C LYS A 306 3.07 -10.95 5.96
N TYR A 307 1.75 -10.99 6.21
CA TYR A 307 0.89 -9.80 6.14
C TYR A 307 -0.29 -9.93 7.11
N ASN A 308 -0.41 -8.98 8.05
CA ASN A 308 -1.40 -9.00 9.12
C ASN A 308 -1.49 -10.37 9.83
N GLU A 309 -2.64 -11.05 9.77
CA GLU A 309 -2.87 -12.40 10.32
C GLU A 309 -2.27 -13.54 9.46
N ILE A 310 -1.91 -13.28 8.20
CA ILE A 310 -1.31 -14.27 7.30
C ILE A 310 0.16 -14.46 7.69
N LYS A 311 0.48 -15.67 8.16
CA LYS A 311 1.84 -16.10 8.47
C LYS A 311 2.67 -16.26 7.20
N PRO A 312 4.00 -16.04 7.24
CA PRO A 312 4.86 -16.35 6.12
C PRO A 312 4.88 -17.86 5.88
N GLY A 313 5.04 -18.27 4.62
CA GLY A 313 4.98 -19.68 4.27
C GLY A 313 5.46 -19.99 2.86
N LEU A 314 5.49 -21.28 2.54
CA LEU A 314 5.83 -21.79 1.21
C LEU A 314 4.60 -22.44 0.59
N ILE A 315 4.14 -21.94 -0.56
CA ILE A 315 3.27 -22.72 -1.43
C ILE A 315 4.05 -23.95 -1.86
N ASN A 316 3.50 -25.13 -1.57
CA ASN A 316 4.12 -26.40 -1.91
C ASN A 316 3.35 -27.07 -3.05
N PHE A 317 3.90 -26.99 -4.27
CA PHE A 317 3.25 -27.55 -5.46
C PHE A 317 3.20 -29.08 -5.50
N GLN A 318 3.77 -29.79 -4.52
CA GLN A 318 3.54 -31.22 -4.32
C GLN A 318 2.28 -31.52 -3.50
N LYS A 319 1.85 -30.59 -2.64
CA LYS A 319 0.69 -30.76 -1.75
C LYS A 319 -0.56 -30.20 -2.41
N LEU A 320 -0.97 -30.84 -3.51
CA LEU A 320 -2.15 -30.46 -4.27
C LEU A 320 -3.42 -31.10 -3.68
N LYS A 321 -4.53 -30.36 -3.76
CA LYS A 321 -5.85 -30.81 -3.34
C LYS A 321 -6.90 -30.39 -4.36
N SER A 322 -7.72 -31.32 -4.83
CA SER A 322 -8.89 -31.03 -5.65
C SER A 322 -10.12 -30.91 -4.77
N VAL A 323 -10.90 -29.85 -4.94
CA VAL A 323 -12.13 -29.61 -4.20
C VAL A 323 -13.26 -29.31 -5.18
N ARG A 324 -14.42 -29.94 -4.98
CA ARG A 324 -15.61 -29.60 -5.77
C ARG A 324 -16.00 -28.15 -5.52
N ASN A 325 -16.25 -27.40 -6.58
CA ASN A 325 -16.60 -25.98 -6.50
C ASN A 325 -17.79 -25.72 -5.54
N LYS A 326 -18.81 -26.59 -5.58
CA LYS A 326 -19.98 -26.51 -4.68
C LYS A 326 -19.67 -26.67 -3.19
N ASP A 327 -18.56 -27.34 -2.85
CA ASP A 327 -18.19 -27.64 -1.47
C ASP A 327 -17.18 -26.62 -0.92
N LEU A 328 -16.64 -25.74 -1.80
CA LEU A 328 -15.62 -24.77 -1.41
C LEU A 328 -16.14 -23.79 -0.36
N ASN A 329 -17.29 -23.16 -0.59
CA ASN A 329 -17.86 -22.18 0.34
C ASN A 329 -18.30 -22.79 1.68
N ASN A 330 -18.52 -24.11 1.73
CA ASN A 330 -18.94 -24.79 2.96
C ASN A 330 -17.74 -25.20 3.82
N ASN A 331 -16.63 -25.55 3.18
CA ASN A 331 -15.46 -26.13 3.85
C ASN A 331 -14.28 -25.15 3.97
N PHE A 332 -14.34 -24.01 3.27
CA PHE A 332 -13.26 -23.04 3.22
C PHE A 332 -13.77 -21.62 3.43
N SER A 333 -12.96 -20.82 4.12
CA SER A 333 -13.15 -19.37 4.22
C SER A 333 -12.08 -18.65 3.40
N ARG A 334 -12.47 -17.64 2.62
CA ARG A 334 -11.52 -16.83 1.85
C ARG A 334 -10.88 -15.77 2.73
N LYS A 335 -9.55 -15.72 2.76
CA LYS A 335 -8.78 -14.78 3.60
C LYS A 335 -8.28 -13.57 2.84
N ALA A 336 -7.68 -13.78 1.68
CA ALA A 336 -7.10 -12.71 0.86
C ALA A 336 -7.13 -13.10 -0.62
N SER A 337 -6.76 -12.15 -1.47
CA SER A 337 -6.39 -12.42 -2.87
C SER A 337 -4.96 -11.99 -3.10
N ILE A 338 -4.16 -12.78 -3.81
CA ILE A 338 -2.87 -12.31 -4.30
C ILE A 338 -3.12 -11.38 -5.48
N ASN A 339 -2.40 -10.27 -5.56
CA ASN A 339 -2.53 -9.33 -6.68
C ASN A 339 -2.16 -10.01 -8.02
N SER A 340 -2.57 -9.43 -9.14
CA SER A 340 -2.39 -10.07 -10.46
C SER A 340 -0.93 -10.21 -10.89
N THR A 341 -0.05 -9.31 -10.46
CA THR A 341 1.38 -9.34 -10.79
C THR A 341 2.04 -10.57 -10.19
N PHE A 342 1.87 -10.80 -8.89
CA PHE A 342 2.43 -11.97 -8.19
C PHE A 342 1.69 -13.27 -8.54
N THR A 343 0.38 -13.22 -8.78
CA THR A 343 -0.39 -14.41 -9.20
C THR A 343 0.17 -14.99 -10.51
N LYS A 344 0.58 -14.14 -11.47
CA LYS A 344 1.19 -14.61 -12.73
C LYS A 344 2.48 -15.38 -12.49
N ASP A 345 3.36 -14.88 -11.63
CA ASP A 345 4.62 -15.56 -11.31
C ASP A 345 4.38 -16.92 -10.61
N ILE A 346 3.47 -16.95 -9.64
CA ILE A 346 3.09 -18.20 -8.95
C ILE A 346 2.58 -19.25 -9.96
N ILE A 347 1.67 -18.85 -10.86
CA ILE A 347 1.11 -19.75 -11.86
C ILE A 347 2.16 -20.20 -12.89
N ALA A 348 3.05 -19.30 -13.32
CA ALA A 348 4.15 -19.64 -14.22
C ALA A 348 5.07 -20.68 -13.58
N ARG A 349 5.42 -20.49 -12.30
CA ARG A 349 6.23 -21.43 -11.53
C ARG A 349 5.55 -22.77 -11.31
N PHE A 350 4.27 -22.78 -10.96
CA PHE A 350 3.49 -24.01 -10.87
C PHE A 350 3.49 -24.77 -12.20
N SER A 351 3.23 -24.06 -13.32
CA SER A 351 3.22 -24.64 -14.66
C SER A 351 4.58 -25.22 -15.03
N HIS A 352 5.67 -24.50 -14.72
CA HIS A 352 7.03 -24.97 -14.94
C HIS A 352 7.33 -26.22 -14.10
N TYR A 353 6.95 -26.24 -12.82
CA TYR A 353 7.11 -27.40 -11.94
C TYR A 353 6.30 -28.62 -12.42
N TYR A 354 5.04 -28.41 -12.78
CA TYR A 354 4.11 -29.48 -13.16
C TYR A 354 4.43 -30.08 -14.52
N SER A 355 5.02 -29.30 -15.44
CA SER A 355 5.39 -29.74 -16.79
C SER A 355 6.77 -30.38 -16.90
N ARG A 356 7.53 -30.51 -15.79
CA ARG A 356 8.87 -31.13 -15.83
C ARG A 356 8.77 -32.56 -16.37
N GLN A 357 9.47 -32.80 -17.47
CA GLN A 357 9.74 -34.13 -17.99
C GLN A 357 11.08 -34.56 -17.42
N GLY A 358 11.14 -35.75 -16.79
CA GLY A 358 12.41 -36.31 -16.36
C GLY A 358 13.29 -36.59 -17.59
N SER A 359 14.53 -36.11 -17.58
CA SER A 359 15.54 -36.55 -18.54
C SER A 359 16.20 -37.83 -18.02
N PRO A 360 16.46 -38.83 -18.89
CA PRO A 360 17.34 -39.92 -18.51
C PRO A 360 18.75 -39.38 -18.25
N ASP A 361 19.40 -39.89 -17.21
CA ASP A 361 20.77 -39.47 -16.85
C ASP A 361 21.80 -40.37 -17.54
N PHE A 362 22.88 -39.76 -18.05
CA PHE A 362 24.05 -40.50 -18.50
C PHE A 362 24.92 -40.92 -17.30
N ASN A 363 25.76 -41.94 -17.49
CA ASN A 363 26.86 -42.18 -16.57
C ASN A 363 27.87 -41.02 -16.70
N LEU A 364 27.90 -40.15 -15.68
CA LEU A 364 28.72 -38.95 -15.69
C LEU A 364 30.21 -39.25 -15.77
N ASP A 365 30.68 -40.29 -15.07
CA ASP A 365 32.10 -40.65 -15.04
C ASP A 365 32.55 -41.11 -16.44
N GLU A 366 31.72 -41.90 -17.13
CA GLU A 366 32.00 -42.38 -18.49
C GLU A 366 32.10 -41.23 -19.49
N ILE A 367 31.15 -40.28 -19.44
CA ILE A 367 31.17 -39.09 -20.31
C ILE A 367 32.37 -38.21 -19.97
N TYR A 368 32.63 -37.96 -18.68
CA TYR A 368 33.73 -37.11 -18.22
C TYR A 368 35.09 -37.64 -18.69
N ASP A 369 35.35 -38.94 -18.49
CA ASP A 369 36.57 -39.60 -18.93
C ASP A 369 36.74 -39.57 -20.46
N SER A 370 35.63 -39.60 -21.22
CA SER A 370 35.66 -39.51 -22.68
C SER A 370 36.08 -38.12 -23.22
N LEU A 371 35.87 -37.07 -22.43
CA LEU A 371 36.19 -35.68 -22.81
C LEU A 371 37.64 -35.27 -22.48
N LEU A 372 38.33 -36.06 -21.65
CA LEU A 372 39.70 -35.79 -21.18
C LEU A 372 40.78 -36.63 -21.89
N LYS A 373 40.38 -37.51 -22.80
CA LYS A 373 41.29 -38.20 -23.74
C LYS A 373 41.42 -37.40 -25.03
#